data_AF-A0A0K9UQ39-F1
#
_entry.id   AF-A0A0K9UQ39-F1
#
_cell.length_a   1.000
_cell.length_b   1.000
_cell.length_c   1.000
_cell.angle_alpha   90.00
_cell.angle_beta   90.00
_cell.angle_gamma   90.00
#
_symmetry.space_group_name_H-M   'P 1'
#
loop_
_entity.id
_entity.type
_entity.pdbx_description
1 polymer ?
#
loop_
_entity_poly.entity_id
_entity_poly.type
_entity_poly.pdbx_seq_one_letter_code
_entity_poly.pdbx_strand_id
1 'polypeptide(L)'
;MNNTVLLKILTWLAKDNTGLSSEFMVFTALGIKPKRAGCYPCDPADFNRCLVMLDRVPEVKNFFDVIAQSNPQWAAIIKNWDLIEQTFLEEAGFDWSKSQRAPKTYALMKQVLKDA
;
A
#
# COMPACT_ATOMS: atom_id res chain seq x y z
N MET A 1 -15.10 -7.33 9.39
CA MET A 1 -13.76 -7.89 9.67
C MET A 1 -13.81 -8.65 11.00
N ASN A 2 -13.17 -9.81 11.14
CA ASN A 2 -13.28 -10.63 12.37
C ASN A 2 -12.17 -10.32 13.40
N ASN A 3 -12.29 -10.84 14.62
CA ASN A 3 -11.34 -10.58 15.73
C ASN A 3 -9.89 -11.00 15.41
N THR A 4 -9.69 -12.07 14.63
CA THR A 4 -8.37 -12.54 14.23
C THR A 4 -7.69 -11.51 13.31
N VAL A 5 -8.41 -10.94 12.35
CA VAL A 5 -7.86 -9.91 11.46
C VAL A 5 -7.58 -8.61 12.23
N LEU A 6 -8.45 -8.22 13.16
CA LEU A 6 -8.18 -7.06 14.02
C LEU A 6 -6.89 -7.23 14.84
N LEU A 7 -6.62 -8.43 15.36
CA LEU A 7 -5.37 -8.70 16.07
C LEU A 7 -4.14 -8.62 15.15
N LYS A 8 -4.24 -9.08 13.90
CA LYS A 8 -3.16 -8.91 12.90
C LYS A 8 -2.87 -7.43 12.65
N ILE A 9 -3.92 -6.62 12.47
CA ILE A 9 -3.81 -5.18 12.28
C ILE A 9 -3.13 -4.51 13.47
N LEU A 10 -3.58 -4.81 14.70
CA LEU A 10 -2.99 -4.24 15.91
C LEU A 10 -1.54 -4.68 16.11
N THR A 11 -1.21 -5.92 15.75
CA THR A 11 0.17 -6.43 15.81
C THR A 11 1.06 -5.71 14.80
N TRP A 12 0.58 -5.52 13.57
CA TRP A 12 1.28 -4.79 12.51
C TRP A 12 1.52 -3.34 12.93
N LEU A 13 0.48 -2.63 13.39
CA LEU A 13 0.59 -1.25 13.90
C LEU A 13 1.62 -1.12 15.04
N ALA A 14 1.78 -2.15 15.86
CA ALA A 14 2.67 -2.12 17.01
C ALA A 14 4.13 -2.49 16.69
N LYS A 15 4.40 -3.20 15.59
CA LYS A 15 5.71 -3.84 15.33
C LYS A 15 6.38 -3.43 14.03
N ASP A 16 5.60 -3.14 12.99
CA ASP A 16 6.13 -2.87 11.66
C ASP A 16 6.23 -1.34 11.42
N ASN A 17 7.02 -0.95 10.42
CA ASN A 17 7.12 0.44 10.00
C ASN A 17 5.87 0.84 9.19
N THR A 18 5.01 1.68 9.75
CA THR A 18 3.77 2.12 9.10
C THR A 18 3.91 3.48 8.44
N GLY A 19 2.96 3.81 7.56
CA GLY A 19 2.80 5.18 7.10
C GLY A 19 1.40 5.46 6.59
N LEU A 20 1.17 6.71 6.21
CA LEU A 20 -0.16 7.22 5.91
C LEU A 20 -0.87 6.44 4.80
N SER A 21 -0.15 5.96 3.77
CA SER A 21 -0.70 5.16 2.67
C SER A 21 -1.18 3.78 3.14
N SER A 22 -0.36 3.04 3.90
CA SER A 22 -0.71 1.72 4.40
C SER A 22 -1.80 1.78 5.47
N GLU A 23 -1.75 2.78 6.35
CA GLU A 23 -2.80 3.03 7.35
C GLU A 23 -4.13 3.41 6.68
N PHE A 24 -4.08 4.20 5.60
CA PHE A 24 -5.26 4.53 4.82
C PHE A 24 -5.96 3.26 4.28
N MET A 25 -5.21 2.31 3.72
CA MET A 25 -5.79 1.04 3.23
C MET A 25 -6.51 0.28 4.35
N VAL A 26 -5.89 0.16 5.53
CA VAL A 26 -6.47 -0.53 6.68
C VAL A 26 -7.73 0.18 7.19
N PHE A 27 -7.68 1.51 7.38
CA PHE A 27 -8.84 2.25 7.88
C PHE A 27 -10.00 2.22 6.90
N THR A 28 -9.73 2.36 5.59
CA THR A 28 -10.75 2.21 4.55
C THR A 28 -11.37 0.80 4.55
N ALA A 29 -10.56 -0.25 4.69
CA ALA A 29 -11.06 -1.64 4.81
C ALA A 29 -11.91 -1.87 6.07
N LEU A 30 -11.69 -1.08 7.13
CA LEU A 30 -12.50 -1.08 8.35
C LEU A 30 -13.74 -0.17 8.27
N GLY A 31 -13.91 0.59 7.19
CA GLY A 31 -14.97 1.62 7.09
C GLY A 31 -14.73 2.82 8.01
N ILE A 32 -13.50 3.01 8.50
CA ILE A 32 -13.10 4.12 9.36
C ILE A 32 -12.52 5.22 8.47
N LYS A 33 -13.01 6.46 8.63
CA LYS A 33 -12.46 7.60 7.89
C LYS A 33 -11.18 8.11 8.56
N PRO A 34 -10.00 7.99 7.92
CA PRO A 34 -8.76 8.51 8.49
C PRO A 34 -8.76 10.04 8.53
N LYS A 35 -8.09 10.62 9.52
CA LYS A 35 -7.99 12.09 9.71
C LYS A 35 -7.37 12.80 8.50
N ARG A 36 -6.40 12.17 7.85
CA ARG A 36 -5.81 12.62 6.59
C ARG A 36 -6.44 11.83 5.45
N ALA A 37 -7.46 12.42 4.84
CA ALA A 37 -8.14 11.83 3.70
C ALA A 37 -7.24 11.89 2.45
N GLY A 38 -7.35 10.87 1.58
CA GLY A 38 -6.71 10.87 0.28
C GLY A 38 -5.20 10.62 0.28
N CYS A 39 -4.62 10.11 1.36
CA CYS A 39 -3.23 9.63 1.33
C CYS A 39 -3.13 8.37 0.46
N TYR A 40 -2.12 8.34 -0.42
CA TYR A 40 -1.79 7.23 -1.33
C TYR A 40 -0.27 7.05 -1.34
N PRO A 41 0.28 5.92 -1.82
CA PRO A 41 1.72 5.76 -1.93
C PRO A 41 2.29 6.63 -3.05
N CYS A 42 3.04 7.67 -2.69
CA CYS A 42 3.60 8.64 -3.62
C CYS A 42 4.95 8.18 -4.20
N ASP A 43 5.63 7.27 -3.49
CA ASP A 43 6.95 6.76 -3.84
C ASP A 43 7.12 5.27 -3.44
N PRO A 44 8.22 4.62 -3.82
CA PRO A 44 8.48 3.22 -3.48
C PRO A 44 8.55 2.93 -1.99
N ALA A 45 8.95 3.88 -1.13
CA ALA A 45 8.98 3.66 0.31
C ALA A 45 7.55 3.61 0.88
N ASP A 46 6.68 4.49 0.40
CA ASP A 46 5.25 4.44 0.73
C ASP A 46 4.60 3.16 0.23
N PHE A 47 4.95 2.70 -0.97
CA PHE A 47 4.43 1.48 -1.56
C PHE A 47 4.93 0.22 -0.82
N ASN A 48 6.21 0.17 -0.44
CA ASN A 48 6.76 -0.93 0.37
C ASN A 48 6.01 -1.10 1.69
N ARG A 49 5.67 0.00 2.38
CA ARG A 49 4.87 -0.09 3.62
C ARG A 49 3.46 -0.66 3.36
N CYS A 50 2.89 -0.44 2.17
CA CYS A 50 1.65 -1.08 1.77
C CYS A 50 1.83 -2.60 1.51
N LEU A 51 2.94 -2.99 0.86
CA LEU A 51 3.28 -4.41 0.64
C LEU A 51 3.49 -5.15 1.97
N VAL A 52 4.28 -4.58 2.89
CA VAL A 52 4.49 -5.16 4.22
C VAL A 52 3.18 -5.29 4.97
N MET A 53 2.31 -4.27 4.91
CA MET A 53 0.98 -4.35 5.52
C MET A 53 0.15 -5.50 4.95
N LEU A 54 0.16 -5.71 3.63
CA LEU A 54 -0.58 -6.81 2.99
C LEU A 54 0.02 -8.19 3.26
N ASP A 55 1.33 -8.29 3.49
CA ASP A 55 1.95 -9.52 4.00
C ASP A 55 1.42 -9.86 5.41
N ARG A 56 1.32 -8.86 6.29
CA ARG A 56 0.80 -9.06 7.66
C ARG A 56 -0.72 -9.26 7.70
N VAL A 57 -1.45 -8.55 6.85
CA VAL A 57 -2.92 -8.46 6.85
C VAL A 57 -3.45 -8.64 5.42
N PRO A 58 -3.30 -9.84 4.81
CA PRO A 58 -3.70 -10.08 3.42
C PRO A 58 -5.19 -9.85 3.17
N GLU A 59 -6.02 -9.91 4.21
CA GLU A 59 -7.46 -9.66 4.13
C GLU A 59 -7.81 -8.24 3.66
N VAL A 60 -6.88 -7.27 3.79
CA VAL A 60 -7.08 -5.91 3.26
C VAL A 60 -7.15 -5.91 1.73
N LYS A 61 -6.54 -6.90 1.04
CA LYS A 61 -6.61 -7.03 -0.43
C LYS A 61 -8.05 -7.20 -0.93
N ASN A 62 -8.94 -7.78 -0.12
CA ASN A 62 -10.37 -7.93 -0.44
C ASN A 62 -11.13 -6.60 -0.55
N PHE A 63 -10.52 -5.49 -0.10
CA PHE A 63 -11.10 -4.16 -0.12
C PHE A 63 -10.47 -3.25 -1.16
N PHE A 64 -9.66 -3.79 -2.09
CA PHE A 64 -9.04 -3.02 -3.16
C PHE A 64 -10.07 -2.21 -3.96
N ASP A 65 -11.24 -2.78 -4.27
CA ASP A 65 -12.30 -2.05 -4.98
C ASP A 65 -12.80 -0.82 -4.21
N VAL A 66 -12.90 -0.92 -2.88
CA VAL A 66 -13.32 0.18 -2.01
C VAL A 66 -12.20 1.23 -1.88
N ILE A 67 -10.95 0.78 -1.74
CA ILE A 67 -9.77 1.66 -1.68
C ILE A 67 -9.62 2.42 -3.01
N ALA A 68 -9.79 1.76 -4.15
CA ALA A 68 -9.72 2.36 -5.47
C ALA A 68 -10.75 3.49 -5.67
N GLN A 69 -11.93 3.38 -5.06
CA GLN A 69 -12.97 4.42 -5.13
C GLN A 69 -12.63 5.67 -4.30
N SER A 70 -11.58 5.65 -3.50
CA SER A 70 -11.27 6.75 -2.57
C SER A 70 -10.76 8.01 -3.26
N ASN A 71 -9.92 7.85 -4.28
CA ASN A 71 -9.42 8.94 -5.13
C ASN A 71 -8.82 8.36 -6.43
N PRO A 72 -8.57 9.20 -7.45
CA PRO A 72 -8.03 8.73 -8.72
C PRO A 72 -6.64 8.08 -8.61
N GLN A 73 -5.81 8.53 -7.66
CA GLN A 73 -4.48 7.97 -7.45
C GLN A 73 -4.53 6.51 -6.98
N TRP A 74 -5.41 6.18 -6.04
CA TRP A 74 -5.64 4.80 -5.61
C TRP A 74 -6.23 3.95 -6.73
N ALA A 75 -7.16 4.49 -7.52
CA ALA A 75 -7.68 3.78 -8.68
C ALA A 75 -6.55 3.42 -9.66
N ALA A 76 -5.67 4.38 -9.98
CA ALA A 76 -4.54 4.17 -10.87
C ALA A 76 -3.51 3.18 -10.30
N ILE A 77 -3.16 3.30 -9.02
CA ILE A 77 -2.20 2.41 -8.34
C ILE A 77 -2.75 0.97 -8.29
N ILE A 78 -4.00 0.79 -7.86
CA ILE A 78 -4.60 -0.56 -7.74
C ILE A 78 -4.75 -1.22 -9.11
N LYS A 79 -5.14 -0.46 -10.14
CA LYS A 79 -5.20 -0.96 -11.52
C LYS A 79 -3.84 -1.48 -12.02
N ASN A 80 -2.74 -0.90 -11.54
CA ASN A 80 -1.37 -1.26 -11.94
C ASN A 80 -0.61 -1.99 -10.82
N TRP A 81 -1.31 -2.52 -9.80
CA TRP A 81 -0.69 -3.01 -8.57
C TRP A 81 0.38 -4.06 -8.83
N ASP A 82 0.02 -5.10 -9.56
CA ASP A 82 0.91 -6.25 -9.83
C ASP A 82 2.17 -5.83 -10.60
N LEU A 83 2.04 -4.85 -11.51
CA LEU A 83 3.19 -4.32 -12.27
C LEU A 83 4.13 -3.53 -11.36
N ILE A 84 3.59 -2.68 -10.47
CA ILE A 84 4.39 -1.90 -9.52
C ILE A 84 5.07 -2.85 -8.52
N GLU A 85 4.32 -3.82 -7.99
CA GLU A 85 4.82 -4.85 -7.07
C GLU A 85 5.96 -5.65 -7.69
N GLN A 86 5.77 -6.20 -8.88
CA GLN A 86 6.82 -6.94 -9.57
C GLN A 86 8.07 -6.07 -9.79
N THR A 87 7.90 -4.84 -10.28
CA THR A 87 9.02 -3.91 -10.52
C THR A 87 9.80 -3.63 -9.23
N PHE A 88 9.09 -3.41 -8.12
CA PHE A 88 9.71 -3.18 -6.82
C PHE A 88 10.43 -4.41 -6.28
N LEU A 89 9.82 -5.59 -6.35
CA LEU A 89 10.40 -6.83 -5.84
C LEU A 89 11.64 -7.26 -6.64
N GLU A 90 11.66 -6.99 -7.95
CA GLU A 90 12.83 -7.20 -8.81
C GLU A 90 13.96 -6.23 -8.47
N GLU A 91 13.64 -4.94 -8.31
CA GLU A 91 14.63 -3.87 -8.13
C GLU A 91 15.17 -3.76 -6.70
N ALA A 92 14.29 -3.74 -5.70
CA ALA A 92 14.61 -3.47 -4.30
C ALA A 92 14.38 -4.65 -3.37
N GLY A 93 13.59 -5.64 -3.80
CA GLY A 93 13.21 -6.79 -2.98
C GLY A 93 12.16 -6.43 -1.93
N PHE A 94 11.46 -7.45 -1.44
CA PHE A 94 10.49 -7.27 -0.35
C PHE A 94 11.21 -6.65 0.86
N ASP A 95 10.61 -5.62 1.43
CA ASP A 95 11.15 -4.85 2.55
C ASP A 95 12.61 -4.41 2.36
N TRP A 96 12.92 -3.90 1.16
CA TRP A 96 14.25 -3.38 0.81
C TRP A 96 15.40 -4.40 0.96
N SER A 97 15.10 -5.70 0.81
CA SER A 97 16.08 -6.79 0.99
C SER A 97 17.21 -6.86 -0.04
N LYS A 98 17.07 -6.23 -1.22
CA LYS A 98 18.07 -6.27 -2.31
C LYS A 98 18.79 -4.94 -2.55
N SER A 99 18.12 -3.82 -2.36
CA SER A 99 18.65 -2.47 -2.63
C SER A 99 18.02 -1.48 -1.66
N GLN A 100 18.68 -0.34 -1.44
CA GLN A 100 18.16 0.79 -0.65
C GLN A 100 17.51 1.87 -1.52
N ARG A 101 17.40 1.62 -2.83
CA ARG A 101 16.87 2.55 -3.83
C ARG A 101 16.06 1.79 -4.88
N ALA A 102 14.98 2.42 -5.34
CA ALA A 102 14.09 1.88 -6.37
C ALA A 102 13.75 2.92 -7.46
N PRO A 103 14.74 3.46 -8.20
CA PRO A 103 14.50 4.51 -9.21
C PRO A 103 13.59 4.07 -10.37
N LYS A 104 13.65 2.80 -10.81
CA LYS A 104 12.76 2.29 -11.86
C LYS A 104 11.32 2.22 -11.36
N THR A 105 11.12 1.70 -10.15
CA THR A 105 9.81 1.67 -9.49
C THR A 105 9.28 3.08 -9.30
N TYR A 106 10.12 4.02 -8.85
CA TYR A 106 9.72 5.42 -8.71
C TYR A 106 9.26 6.01 -10.05
N ALA A 107 10.04 5.83 -11.13
CA ALA A 107 9.67 6.30 -12.45
C ALA A 107 8.34 5.70 -12.94
N LEU A 108 8.14 4.40 -12.74
CA LEU A 108 6.88 3.72 -13.05
C LEU A 108 5.70 4.31 -12.27
N MET A 109 5.84 4.46 -10.95
CA MET A 109 4.79 5.06 -10.11
C MET A 109 4.46 6.48 -10.55
N LYS A 110 5.47 7.29 -10.93
CA LYS A 110 5.26 8.64 -11.46
C LYS A 110 4.48 8.61 -12.78
N GLN A 111 4.70 7.62 -13.64
CA GLN A 111 3.92 7.45 -14.87
C GLN A 111 2.47 7.06 -14.55
N VAL A 112 2.26 6.07 -13.68
CA VAL A 112 0.92 5.64 -13.25
C VAL A 112 0.11 6.78 -12.62
N LEU A 113 0.76 7.61 -11.79
CA LEU A 113 0.12 8.73 -11.10
C LEU A 113 -0.08 9.97 -11.99
N LYS A 114 0.58 10.07 -13.14
CA LYS A 114 0.39 11.17 -14.08
C LYS A 114 -0.94 11.09 -14.80
N ASP A 115 -1.42 9.86 -15.01
CA ASP A 115 -2.65 9.55 -15.75
C ASP A 115 -3.87 9.40 -14.82
N ALA A 116 -3.72 9.79 -13.54
CA ALA A 116 -4.71 9.67 -12.47
C ALA A 116 -5.51 10.97 -12.27
#